data_AF-A0A5N5T9Y4-F1
#
_entry.id   AF-A0A5N5T9Y4-F1
#
_cell.length_a   1.000
_cell.length_b   1.000
_cell.length_c   1.000
_cell.angle_alpha   90.00
_cell.angle_beta   90.00
_cell.angle_gamma   90.00
#
_symmetry.space_group_name_H-M   'P 1'
#
loop_
_entity.id
_entity.type
_entity.pdbx_description
1 polymer ?
#
loop_
_entity_poly.entity_id
_entity_poly.type
_entity_poly.pdbx_seq_one_letter_code
_entity_poly.pdbx_strand_id
1 'polypeptide(L)'
;MQSEFLFRNIREPKIFAKAAPTRKTFEIDPHTKGFLKDGKPFRYISGTIHYFRVLPDDWRDRLRKLKFAGFNTVETYIEWSSHEPEPGVYNFEGGLDLFSYLDLAFEEGLLVILRPGPFIDAGRDMHTSITWTDGLMSYSRF
;
A
#
# COMPACT_ATOMS: atom_id res chain seq x y z
N MET A 1 -69.84 15.90 25.41
CA MET A 1 -69.51 15.71 23.98
C MET A 1 -68.20 16.45 23.72
N GLN A 2 -67.27 15.78 23.05
CA GLN A 2 -65.81 15.96 22.97
C GLN A 2 -65.29 17.38 22.66
N SER A 3 -64.14 17.74 23.23
CA SER A 3 -63.11 18.54 22.53
C SER A 3 -61.75 18.51 23.28
N GLU A 4 -60.92 17.52 22.95
CA GLU A 4 -59.45 17.63 23.06
C GLU A 4 -58.87 17.87 21.66
N PHE A 5 -57.57 18.24 21.62
CA PHE A 5 -56.65 18.32 20.48
C PHE A 5 -56.51 19.67 19.77
N LEU A 6 -55.37 20.32 20.00
CA LEU A 6 -54.38 20.64 18.95
C LEU A 6 -53.10 21.26 19.56
N PHE A 7 -52.12 20.42 19.91
CA PHE A 7 -50.70 20.78 19.86
C PHE A 7 -50.03 19.89 18.81
N ARG A 8 -49.72 20.45 17.64
CA ARG A 8 -49.04 19.74 16.55
C ARG A 8 -47.52 19.89 16.69
N ASN A 9 -46.91 18.81 17.17
CA ASN A 9 -45.58 18.27 16.84
C ASN A 9 -44.62 19.17 16.03
N ILE A 10 -43.64 19.74 16.72
CA ILE A 10 -42.37 20.18 16.13
C ILE A 10 -41.50 18.93 15.99
N ARG A 11 -41.20 18.52 14.76
CA ARG A 11 -40.28 17.40 14.48
C ARG A 11 -38.84 17.88 14.63
N GLU A 12 -38.08 17.25 15.52
CA GLU A 12 -36.65 17.49 15.66
C GLU A 12 -35.85 17.05 14.41
N PRO A 13 -34.76 17.74 14.06
CA PRO A 13 -33.88 17.31 12.99
C PRO A 13 -33.09 16.07 13.42
N LYS A 14 -33.20 14.99 12.63
CA LYS A 14 -32.30 13.82 12.75
C LYS A 14 -30.89 14.26 12.39
N ILE A 15 -30.07 14.55 13.41
CA ILE A 15 -28.63 14.73 13.26
C ILE A 15 -28.06 13.34 12.93
N PHE A 16 -27.67 13.12 11.67
CA PHE A 16 -26.87 11.96 11.31
C PHE A 16 -25.51 12.11 11.96
N ALA A 17 -25.28 11.36 13.04
CA ALA A 17 -23.97 11.29 13.67
C ALA A 17 -22.93 10.82 12.64
N LYS A 18 -21.90 11.64 12.41
CA LYS A 18 -20.72 11.26 11.65
C LYS A 18 -20.06 10.10 12.40
N ALA A 19 -20.05 8.91 11.80
CA ALA A 19 -19.45 7.73 12.42
C ALA A 19 -18.00 8.03 12.81
N ALA A 20 -17.63 7.69 14.04
CA ALA A 20 -16.26 7.83 14.53
C ALA A 20 -15.29 7.09 13.59
N PRO A 21 -14.08 7.62 13.35
CA PRO A 21 -13.12 6.97 12.47
C PRO A 21 -12.80 5.58 13.02
N THR A 22 -13.25 4.55 12.31
CA THR A 22 -12.87 3.16 12.56
C THR A 22 -11.36 3.06 12.38
N ARG A 23 -10.63 2.72 13.45
CA ARG A 23 -9.19 2.47 13.41
C ARG A 23 -8.89 1.48 12.30
N LYS A 24 -8.04 1.88 11.34
CA LYS A 24 -7.59 0.97 10.27
C LYS A 24 -6.62 -0.04 10.85
N THR A 25 -6.91 -1.33 10.71
CA THR A 25 -6.05 -2.40 11.23
C THR A 25 -5.83 -3.50 10.21
N PHE A 26 -4.67 -4.13 10.28
CA PHE A 26 -4.34 -5.33 9.51
C PHE A 26 -3.54 -6.27 10.42
N GLU A 27 -4.10 -7.42 10.73
CA GLU A 27 -3.62 -8.31 11.79
C GLU A 27 -3.62 -9.76 11.31
N ILE A 28 -2.81 -10.60 11.94
CA ILE A 28 -2.85 -12.05 11.75
C ILE A 28 -3.82 -12.62 12.79
N ASP A 29 -4.82 -13.38 12.35
CA ASP A 29 -5.75 -14.06 13.25
C ASP A 29 -5.04 -15.24 13.94
N PRO A 30 -4.87 -15.21 15.27
CA PRO A 30 -4.18 -16.28 16.00
C PRO A 30 -4.95 -17.62 15.97
N HIS A 31 -6.26 -17.60 15.73
CA HIS A 31 -7.11 -18.79 15.74
C HIS A 31 -7.19 -19.46 14.38
N THR A 32 -7.41 -18.68 13.31
CA THR A 32 -7.58 -19.21 11.95
C THR A 32 -6.29 -19.23 11.15
N LYS A 33 -5.21 -18.58 11.63
CA LYS A 33 -3.97 -18.31 10.88
C LYS A 33 -4.19 -17.52 9.58
N GLY A 34 -5.35 -16.88 9.44
CA GLY A 34 -5.69 -15.97 8.34
C GLY A 34 -5.33 -14.52 8.65
N PHE A 35 -5.79 -13.58 7.81
CA PHE A 35 -5.66 -12.16 8.06
C PHE A 35 -6.99 -11.55 8.49
N LEU A 36 -6.92 -10.54 9.35
CA LEU A 36 -8.04 -9.65 9.67
C LEU A 36 -7.72 -8.26 9.14
N LYS A 37 -8.62 -7.69 8.35
CA LYS A 37 -8.58 -6.29 7.95
C LYS A 37 -9.76 -5.57 8.59
N ASP A 38 -9.48 -4.55 9.39
CA ASP A 38 -10.49 -3.79 10.13
C ASP A 38 -11.42 -4.72 10.94
N GLY A 39 -10.85 -5.75 11.59
CA GLY A 39 -11.54 -6.76 12.39
C GLY A 39 -12.32 -7.83 11.60
N LYS A 40 -12.26 -7.83 10.27
CA LYS A 40 -12.98 -8.80 9.42
C LYS A 40 -12.03 -9.78 8.73
N PRO A 41 -12.40 -11.06 8.56
CA PRO A 41 -11.62 -12.02 7.78
C PRO A 41 -11.28 -11.47 6.40
N PHE A 42 -10.00 -11.56 6.04
CA PHE A 42 -9.44 -10.99 4.83
C PHE A 42 -8.49 -11.98 4.14
N ARG A 43 -8.54 -11.99 2.81
CA ARG A 43 -7.63 -12.75 1.96
C ARG A 43 -7.14 -11.83 0.85
N TYR A 44 -5.82 -11.68 0.73
CA TYR A 44 -5.25 -11.01 -0.43
C TYR A 44 -5.17 -11.96 -1.62
N ILE A 45 -5.36 -11.39 -2.80
CA ILE A 45 -5.00 -11.96 -4.10
C ILE A 45 -4.09 -10.91 -4.70
N SER A 46 -2.80 -11.21 -4.72
CA SER A 46 -1.74 -10.27 -5.06
C SER A 46 -1.15 -10.56 -6.44
N GLY A 47 -0.85 -9.50 -7.19
CA GLY A 47 -0.06 -9.58 -8.42
C GLY A 47 1.08 -8.57 -8.38
N THR A 48 2.21 -8.95 -8.98
CA THR A 48 3.45 -8.19 -8.86
C THR A 48 3.60 -7.20 -10.01
N ILE A 49 3.82 -5.93 -9.68
CA ILE A 49 4.17 -4.86 -10.62
C ILE A 49 5.30 -4.06 -9.99
N HIS A 50 6.43 -3.96 -10.70
CA HIS A 50 7.57 -3.16 -10.27
C HIS A 50 7.52 -1.78 -10.92
N TYR A 51 7.27 -0.74 -10.12
CA TYR A 51 7.16 0.64 -10.62
C TYR A 51 8.40 1.07 -11.41
N PHE A 52 9.60 0.68 -10.95
CA PHE A 52 10.87 0.97 -11.61
C PHE A 52 11.07 0.26 -12.97
N ARG A 53 10.13 -0.58 -13.41
CA ARG A 53 10.11 -1.24 -14.73
C ARG A 53 9.02 -0.70 -15.67
N VAL A 54 8.22 0.25 -15.20
CA VAL A 54 7.07 0.79 -15.92
C VAL A 54 7.20 2.31 -15.92
N LEU A 55 6.91 2.95 -17.04
CA LEU A 55 6.92 4.41 -17.11
C LEU A 55 5.86 5.00 -16.17
N PRO A 56 6.13 6.14 -15.48
CA PRO A 56 5.17 6.77 -14.57
C PRO A 56 3.77 6.95 -15.13
N ASP A 57 3.68 7.41 -16.39
CA ASP A 57 2.41 7.65 -17.09
C ASP A 57 1.57 6.37 -17.25
N ASP A 58 2.21 5.21 -17.26
CA ASP A 58 1.57 3.90 -17.42
C ASP A 58 1.16 3.27 -16.08
N TRP A 59 1.67 3.74 -14.92
CA TRP A 59 1.44 3.08 -13.63
C TRP A 59 -0.03 2.88 -13.32
N ARG A 60 -0.84 3.93 -13.48
CA ARG A 60 -2.27 3.86 -13.22
C ARG A 60 -2.96 2.84 -14.14
N ASP A 61 -2.62 2.82 -15.42
CA ASP A 61 -3.16 1.84 -16.36
C ASP A 61 -2.84 0.40 -15.92
N ARG A 62 -1.59 0.13 -15.52
CA ARG A 62 -1.18 -1.22 -15.08
C ARG A 62 -1.91 -1.63 -13.79
N LEU A 63 -1.99 -0.75 -12.81
CA LEU A 63 -2.71 -0.97 -11.55
C LEU A 63 -4.21 -1.22 -11.79
N ARG A 64 -4.81 -0.44 -12.69
CA ARG A 64 -6.23 -0.58 -13.01
C ARG A 64 -6.54 -1.90 -13.74
N LYS A 65 -5.68 -2.32 -14.66
CA LYS A 65 -5.77 -3.63 -15.30
C LYS A 65 -5.62 -4.77 -14.28
N LEU A 66 -4.70 -4.63 -13.33
CA LEU A 66 -4.53 -5.58 -12.24
C LEU A 66 -5.82 -5.69 -11.39
N LYS A 67 -6.42 -4.54 -11.04
CA LYS A 67 -7.69 -4.49 -10.33
C LYS A 67 -8.81 -5.19 -11.11
N PHE A 68 -8.94 -4.93 -12.41
CA PHE A 68 -9.96 -5.56 -13.26
C PHE A 68 -9.74 -7.05 -13.47
N ALA A 69 -8.50 -7.54 -13.37
CA ALA A 69 -8.20 -8.97 -13.37
C ALA A 69 -8.60 -9.68 -12.06
N GLY A 70 -9.16 -8.96 -11.08
CA GLY A 70 -9.71 -9.52 -9.84
C GLY A 70 -8.76 -9.49 -8.64
N PHE A 71 -7.59 -8.87 -8.79
CA PHE A 71 -6.65 -8.69 -7.69
C PHE A 71 -7.12 -7.57 -6.75
N ASN A 72 -6.85 -7.74 -5.46
CA ASN A 72 -7.14 -6.72 -4.44
C ASN A 72 -5.89 -6.12 -3.80
N THR A 73 -4.72 -6.65 -4.17
CA THR A 73 -3.43 -6.24 -3.66
C THR A 73 -2.42 -6.20 -4.81
N VAL A 74 -1.54 -5.21 -4.82
CA VAL A 74 -0.35 -5.18 -5.67
C VAL A 74 0.89 -5.45 -4.82
N GLU A 75 1.83 -6.19 -5.38
CA GLU A 75 3.14 -6.39 -4.78
C GLU A 75 4.20 -5.62 -5.56
N THR A 76 5.10 -4.93 -4.86
CA THR A 76 6.29 -4.34 -5.48
C THR A 76 7.53 -4.50 -4.61
N TYR A 77 8.66 -4.71 -5.27
CA TYR A 77 9.97 -4.50 -4.68
C TYR A 77 10.31 -3.01 -4.63
N ILE A 78 11.23 -2.64 -3.75
CA ILE A 78 11.96 -1.37 -3.81
C ILE A 78 13.38 -1.66 -4.29
N GLU A 79 13.84 -0.95 -5.32
CA GLU A 79 15.19 -1.13 -5.86
C GLU A 79 16.17 -0.15 -5.20
N TRP A 80 16.73 -0.58 -4.06
CA TRP A 80 17.57 0.29 -3.24
C TRP A 80 18.85 0.80 -3.90
N SER A 81 19.45 0.06 -4.83
CA SER A 81 20.61 0.54 -5.59
C SER A 81 20.32 1.74 -6.49
N SER A 82 19.09 1.86 -7.00
CA SER A 82 18.67 3.03 -7.79
C SER A 82 18.22 4.19 -6.90
N HIS A 83 17.69 3.88 -5.71
CA HIS A 83 17.24 4.88 -4.74
C HIS A 83 18.36 5.45 -3.89
N GLU A 84 19.44 4.72 -3.65
CA GLU A 84 20.65 5.18 -2.95
C GLU A 84 21.88 4.87 -3.81
N PRO A 85 22.04 5.59 -4.96
CA PRO A 85 23.16 5.36 -5.86
C PRO A 85 24.50 5.69 -5.23
N GLU A 86 24.56 6.53 -4.20
CA GLU A 86 25.73 6.83 -3.36
C GLU A 86 25.29 6.88 -1.89
N PRO A 87 26.14 6.56 -0.90
CA PRO A 87 25.75 6.56 0.51
C PRO A 87 25.19 7.92 0.95
N GLY A 88 23.94 7.93 1.40
CA GLY A 88 23.23 9.14 1.83
C GLY A 88 22.69 10.03 0.70
N VAL A 89 22.86 9.65 -0.57
CA VAL A 89 22.28 10.34 -1.73
C VAL A 89 21.04 9.58 -2.16
N TYR A 90 19.86 10.16 -1.93
CA TYR A 90 18.59 9.50 -2.24
C TYR A 90 17.92 10.04 -3.51
N ASN A 91 17.33 9.14 -4.31
CA ASN A 91 16.56 9.49 -5.49
C ASN A 91 15.15 8.89 -5.42
N PHE A 92 14.12 9.74 -5.44
CA PHE A 92 12.70 9.35 -5.50
C PHE A 92 11.96 10.12 -6.61
N GLU A 93 12.66 10.49 -7.68
CA GLU A 93 12.10 11.28 -8.76
C GLU A 93 11.75 10.42 -9.98
N GLY A 94 10.80 10.90 -10.79
CA GLY A 94 10.43 10.28 -12.06
C GLY A 94 10.03 8.82 -11.93
N GLY A 95 10.72 7.93 -12.65
CA GLY A 95 10.48 6.47 -12.60
C GLY A 95 10.80 5.82 -11.25
N LEU A 96 11.45 6.53 -10.34
CA LEU A 96 11.75 6.09 -8.99
C LEU A 96 10.83 6.73 -7.94
N ASP A 97 9.78 7.45 -8.32
CA ASP A 97 8.82 8.00 -7.37
C ASP A 97 7.91 6.92 -6.78
N LEU A 98 8.41 6.25 -5.74
CA LEU A 98 7.70 5.22 -5.00
C LEU A 98 6.43 5.78 -4.35
N PHE A 99 6.45 7.01 -3.84
CA PHE A 99 5.32 7.57 -3.09
C PHE A 99 4.13 7.81 -4.01
N SER A 100 4.36 8.45 -5.17
CA SER A 100 3.32 8.63 -6.18
C SER A 100 2.76 7.28 -6.65
N TYR A 101 3.60 6.26 -6.84
CA TYR A 101 3.12 4.92 -7.19
C TYR A 101 2.21 4.29 -6.11
N LEU A 102 2.56 4.45 -4.83
CA LEU A 102 1.76 3.94 -3.71
C LEU A 102 0.42 4.70 -3.57
N ASP A 103 0.42 6.00 -3.79
CA ASP A 103 -0.79 6.82 -3.80
C ASP A 103 -1.74 6.39 -4.93
N LEU A 104 -1.21 6.16 -6.13
CA LEU A 104 -1.99 5.61 -7.24
C LEU A 104 -2.59 4.24 -6.90
N ALA A 105 -1.84 3.34 -6.26
CA ALA A 105 -2.36 2.04 -5.85
C ALA A 105 -3.49 2.17 -4.83
N PHE A 106 -3.36 3.09 -3.87
CA PHE A 106 -4.41 3.40 -2.89
C PHE A 106 -5.67 3.95 -3.57
N GLU A 107 -5.52 4.88 -4.51
CA GLU A 107 -6.63 5.47 -5.27
C GLU A 107 -7.38 4.44 -6.13
N GLU A 108 -6.67 3.50 -6.76
CA GLU A 108 -7.28 2.39 -7.51
C GLU A 108 -7.90 1.31 -6.59
N GLY A 109 -7.83 1.50 -5.26
CA GLY A 109 -8.42 0.61 -4.27
C GLY A 109 -7.71 -0.74 -4.16
N LEU A 110 -6.38 -0.73 -4.32
CA LEU A 110 -5.49 -1.86 -4.08
C LEU A 110 -4.78 -1.68 -2.73
N LEU A 111 -4.61 -2.77 -2.00
CA LEU A 111 -3.60 -2.82 -0.93
C LEU A 111 -2.22 -3.01 -1.55
N VAL A 112 -1.16 -2.71 -0.79
CA VAL A 112 0.21 -2.91 -1.25
C VAL A 112 0.95 -3.87 -0.31
N ILE A 113 1.58 -4.90 -0.90
CA ILE A 113 2.63 -5.67 -0.25
C ILE A 113 3.96 -5.06 -0.68
N LEU A 114 4.61 -4.37 0.25
CA LEU A 114 5.89 -3.75 0.02
C LEU A 114 7.01 -4.72 0.37
N ARG A 115 7.93 -4.95 -0.57
CA ARG A 115 9.12 -5.79 -0.38
C ARG A 115 10.35 -4.89 -0.45
N PRO A 116 10.74 -4.24 0.65
CA PRO A 116 11.75 -3.18 0.61
C PRO A 116 13.16 -3.65 0.23
N GLY A 117 13.47 -4.95 0.30
CA GLY A 117 14.87 -5.39 0.19
C GLY A 117 15.70 -4.80 1.33
N PRO A 118 17.02 -5.04 1.37
CA PRO A 118 17.90 -4.35 0.43
C PRO A 118 18.21 -5.21 -0.80
N PHE A 119 18.20 -6.53 -0.68
CA PHE A 119 18.38 -7.46 -1.79
C PHE A 119 17.03 -7.89 -2.37
N ILE A 120 16.89 -7.77 -3.69
CA ILE A 120 15.71 -8.22 -4.42
C ILE A 120 16.16 -9.21 -5.49
N ASP A 121 15.80 -10.49 -5.37
CA ASP A 121 16.08 -11.50 -6.41
C ASP A 121 15.08 -11.34 -7.57
N ALA A 122 15.05 -10.15 -8.15
CA ALA A 122 14.06 -9.70 -9.13
C ALA A 122 14.54 -9.90 -10.58
N GLY A 123 15.60 -10.68 -10.80
CA GLY A 123 16.24 -10.83 -12.13
C GLY A 123 16.92 -9.55 -12.61
N ARG A 124 17.52 -8.78 -11.71
CA ARG A 124 18.53 -7.76 -12.05
C ARG A 124 19.91 -8.35 -11.73
N ASP A 125 20.88 -8.18 -12.64
CA ASP A 125 22.27 -8.69 -12.48
C ASP A 125 22.93 -8.08 -11.25
N MET A 126 23.43 -8.90 -10.30
CA MET A 126 24.36 -8.62 -9.16
C MET A 126 24.42 -7.21 -8.51
N HIS A 127 23.44 -6.34 -8.72
CA HIS A 127 23.42 -4.90 -8.38
C HIS A 127 22.17 -4.54 -7.58
N THR A 128 21.51 -5.53 -6.98
CA THR A 128 20.43 -5.26 -6.03
C THR A 128 20.98 -5.02 -4.63
N SER A 129 22.23 -5.42 -4.35
CA SER A 129 22.99 -4.90 -3.20
C SER A 129 23.46 -3.47 -3.51
N ILE A 130 23.48 -2.62 -2.48
CA ILE A 130 24.09 -1.29 -2.56
C ILE A 130 25.59 -1.51 -2.78
N THR A 131 26.11 -1.14 -3.94
CA THR A 131 27.48 -1.48 -4.40
C THR A 131 28.59 -0.97 -3.47
N TRP A 132 28.35 0.12 -2.74
CA TRP A 132 29.29 0.65 -1.74
C TRP A 132 29.35 -0.18 -0.45
N THR A 133 28.33 -1.01 -0.18
CA THR A 133 28.31 -1.87 1.01
C THR A 133 29.21 -3.08 0.89
N ASP A 134 29.60 -3.44 -0.34
CA ASP A 134 30.52 -4.55 -0.58
C ASP A 134 31.91 -4.29 0.03
N GLY A 135 32.33 -3.02 0.12
CA GLY A 135 33.55 -2.61 0.81
C GLY A 135 33.47 -2.67 2.35
N LEU A 136 32.27 -2.60 2.93
CA LEU A 136 32.07 -2.69 4.39
C LEU A 136 32.00 -4.14 4.87
N MET A 137 31.52 -5.05 4.03
CA MET A 137 31.51 -6.50 4.32
C MET A 137 32.91 -7.12 4.32
N SER A 138 33.92 -6.46 3.74
CA SER A 138 35.31 -6.94 3.76
C SER A 138 36.08 -6.57 5.05
N TYR A 139 35.50 -5.77 5.95
CA TYR A 139 36.20 -5.23 7.14
C TYR A 139 35.74 -5.82 8.49
N SER A 140 35.15 -7.02 8.47
CA SER A 140 34.78 -7.75 9.71
C SER A 140 35.43 -9.13 9.82
N ARG A 141 36.62 -9.30 9.21
CA ARG A 141 37.52 -10.43 9.46
C ARG A 141 38.87 -9.93 9.95
N PHE A 142 38.93 -9.60 11.25
CA PHE A 142 40.09 -9.78 12.10
C PHE A 142 39.60 -10.17 13.50
#